data_AF-A0AAW7XXQ2-F1
#
_entry.id   AF-A0AAW7XXQ2-F1
#
_cell.length_a   1.000
_cell.length_b   1.000
_cell.length_c   1.000
_cell.angle_alpha   90.00
_cell.angle_beta   90.00
_cell.angle_gamma   90.00
#
_symmetry.space_group_name_H-M   'P 1'
#
loop_
_entity.id
_entity.type
_entity.pdbx_description
1 polymer ?
#
loop_
_entity_poly.entity_id
_entity_poly.type
_entity_poly.pdbx_seq_one_letter_code
_entity_poly.pdbx_strand_id
1 'polypeptide(L)' 'MVNKHKRISASKVRELCGGVTNMTLWRWQRREDLNFPAPTMIGQRRYWKESDIIAWLDAQVASEAEAHA' A
#
# COMPACT_ATOMS: atom_id res chain seq x y z
N MET A 1 15.50 -8.50 -6.20
CA MET A 1 15.74 -7.07 -6.53
C MET A 1 14.38 -6.40 -6.74
N VAL A 2 13.91 -5.60 -5.78
CA VAL A 2 12.68 -4.81 -5.95
C VAL A 2 13.03 -3.58 -6.81
N ASN A 3 12.39 -3.44 -7.95
CA ASN A 3 12.69 -2.36 -8.88
C ASN A 3 12.01 -1.06 -8.35
N LYS A 4 12.79 -0.16 -7.74
CA LYS A 4 12.28 1.05 -7.02
C LYS A 4 11.41 2.00 -7.86
N HIS A 5 11.45 1.87 -9.19
CA HIS A 5 10.67 2.69 -10.11
C HIS A 5 9.44 1.97 -10.66
N LYS A 6 9.22 0.69 -10.32
CA LYS A 6 8.09 -0.07 -10.81
C LYS A 6 6.80 0.47 -10.20
N ARG A 7 5.88 0.86 -11.09
CA ARG A 7 4.55 1.34 -10.74
C ARG A 7 3.53 0.22 -10.93
N ILE A 8 2.70 0.01 -9.92
CA ILE A 8 1.67 -1.02 -9.90
C ILE A 8 0.29 -0.37 -9.80
N SER A 9 -0.69 -0.98 -10.45
CA SER A 9 -2.07 -0.47 -10.47
C SER A 9 -2.80 -0.78 -9.15
N ALA A 10 -3.94 -0.12 -8.94
CA ALA A 10 -4.82 -0.42 -7.81
C ALA A 10 -5.16 -1.92 -7.70
N SER A 11 -5.32 -2.63 -8.83
CA SER A 11 -5.58 -4.07 -8.79
C SER A 11 -4.44 -4.85 -8.18
N LYS A 12 -3.21 -4.52 -8.56
CA LYS A 12 -2.05 -5.23 -8.06
C LYS A 12 -1.76 -4.91 -6.60
N VAL A 13 -1.99 -3.65 -6.18
CA VAL A 13 -1.92 -3.27 -4.76
C VAL A 13 -2.90 -4.11 -3.93
N ARG A 14 -4.15 -4.27 -4.40
CA ARG A 14 -5.14 -5.11 -3.72
C ARG A 14 -4.68 -6.55 -3.54
N GLU A 15 -4.12 -7.14 -4.59
CA GLU A 15 -3.55 -8.50 -4.53
C GLU A 15 -2.42 -8.60 -3.52
N LEU A 16 -1.47 -7.65 -3.53
CA LEU A 16 -0.33 -7.65 -2.60
C LEU A 16 -0.77 -7.53 -1.14
N CYS A 17 -1.83 -6.77 -0.87
CA CYS A 17 -2.39 -6.61 0.47
C CYS A 17 -3.35 -7.75 0.88
N GLY A 18 -3.30 -8.92 0.24
CA GLY A 18 -4.14 -10.08 0.61
C GLY A 18 -5.53 -10.09 -0.05
N GLY A 19 -5.70 -9.45 -1.21
CA GLY A 19 -6.96 -9.47 -1.96
C GLY A 19 -8.01 -8.47 -1.49
N VAL A 20 -7.60 -7.36 -0.85
CA VAL A 20 -8.53 -6.35 -0.31
C VAL A 20 -9.35 -5.64 -1.40
N THR A 21 -10.42 -4.97 -0.99
CA THR A 21 -11.30 -4.23 -1.91
C THR A 21 -10.80 -2.81 -2.19
N ASN A 22 -11.32 -2.17 -3.24
CA ASN A 22 -11.06 -0.75 -3.51
C ASN A 22 -11.51 0.16 -2.35
N MET A 23 -12.57 -0.22 -1.64
CA MET A 23 -13.06 0.55 -0.49
C MET A 23 -12.08 0.49 0.67
N THR A 24 -11.43 -0.66 0.89
CA THR A 24 -10.34 -0.78 1.87
C THR A 24 -9.18 0.16 1.54
N LEU A 25 -8.70 0.17 0.29
CA LEU A 25 -7.65 1.10 -0.12
C LEU A 25 -8.07 2.57 0.07
N TRP A 26 -9.33 2.90 -0.21
CA TRP A 26 -9.86 4.26 -0.02
C TRP A 26 -9.91 4.66 1.45
N ARG A 27 -10.27 3.73 2.36
CA ARG A 27 -10.26 3.96 3.81
C ARG A 27 -8.85 4.17 4.32
N TRP A 28 -7.89 3.34 3.89
CA TRP A 28 -6.49 3.48 4.29
C TRP A 28 -5.88 4.80 3.81
N GLN A 29 -6.19 5.25 2.60
CA GLN A 29 -5.77 6.57 2.10
C GLN A 29 -6.31 7.75 2.93
N ARG A 30 -7.41 7.56 3.68
CA ARG A 30 -8.02 8.58 4.53
C ARG A 30 -7.59 8.49 5.99
N ARG A 31 -6.90 7.41 6.36
CA ARG A 31 -6.45 7.12 7.71
C ARG A 31 -5.00 7.52 7.82
N GLU A 32 -4.78 8.71 8.38
CA GLU A 32 -3.42 9.26 8.57
C GLU A 32 -2.60 8.39 9.54
N ASP A 33 -3.27 7.74 10.50
CA ASP A 33 -2.67 6.82 11.45
C ASP A 33 -2.02 5.60 10.79
N LEU A 34 -2.50 5.20 9.61
CA LEU A 34 -1.95 4.06 8.88
C LEU A 34 -0.75 4.43 8.00
N ASN A 35 -0.45 5.71 7.77
CA ASN A 35 0.64 6.15 6.89
C ASN A 35 0.65 5.43 5.52
N PHE A 36 -0.53 5.11 4.98
CA PHE A 36 -0.63 4.34 3.74
C PHE A 36 -0.11 5.14 2.53
N PRO A 37 0.69 4.55 1.62
CA PRO A 37 1.30 5.28 0.51
C PRO A 37 0.27 5.96 -0.42
N ALA A 38 0.52 7.24 -0.71
CA ALA A 38 -0.32 8.01 -1.63
C ALA A 38 -0.17 7.54 -3.09
N PRO A 39 -1.26 7.45 -3.87
CA PRO A 39 -1.17 7.13 -5.29
C PRO A 39 -0.59 8.28 -6.11
N THR A 40 0.15 7.93 -7.16
CA THR A 40 0.40 8.79 -8.31
C THR A 40 -0.73 8.62 -9.33
N MET A 41 -1.38 9.72 -9.72
CA MET A 41 -2.36 9.73 -10.80
C MET A 41 -1.63 9.82 -12.15
N ILE A 42 -1.88 8.86 -13.04
CA ILE A 42 -1.43 8.91 -14.44
C ILE A 42 -2.68 8.80 -15.31
N GLY A 43 -3.09 9.92 -15.90
CA GLY A 43 -4.40 10.07 -16.51
C GLY A 43 -5.52 9.90 -15.48
N GLN A 44 -6.46 8.99 -15.75
CA GLN A 44 -7.60 8.69 -14.85
C GLN A 44 -7.35 7.48 -13.94
N ARG A 45 -6.11 6.94 -13.90
CA ARG A 45 -5.78 5.72 -13.15
C ARG A 45 -4.76 6.00 -12.04
N ARG A 46 -4.97 5.33 -10.91
CA ARG A 46 -4.09 5.36 -9.74
C ARG A 46 -2.98 4.32 -9.86
N TYR A 47 -1.76 4.74 -9.57
CA TYR A 47 -0.57 3.91 -9.52
C TYR A 47 0.19 4.14 -8.23
N TRP A 48 0.83 3.10 -7.72
CA TRP A 48 1.72 3.16 -6.56
C TRP A 48 3.09 2.64 -6.95
N LYS A 49 4.13 3.10 -6.26
CA LYS A 49 5.42 2.42 -6.34
C LYS A 49 5.30 1.11 -5.58
N GLU A 50 5.71 0.02 -6.20
CA GLU A 50 5.70 -1.30 -5.56
C GLU A 50 6.56 -1.33 -4.29
N SER A 51 7.70 -0.65 -4.30
CA SER A 51 8.58 -0.53 -3.14
C SER A 51 7.89 0.09 -1.93
N ASP A 52 7.07 1.12 -2.15
CA ASP A 52 6.46 1.87 -1.06
C ASP A 52 5.36 1.04 -0.39
N ILE A 53 4.62 0.26 -1.19
CA ILE A 53 3.61 -0.68 -0.67
C ILE A 53 4.26 -1.80 0.13
N ILE A 54 5.36 -2.38 -0.36
CA ILE A 54 6.09 -3.43 0.36
C ILE A 54 6.64 -2.89 1.68
N ALA A 55 7.33 -1.74 1.65
CA ALA A 55 7.87 -1.12 2.86
C ALA A 55 6.77 -0.79 3.89
N TRP A 56 5.59 -0.37 3.43
CA TRP A 56 4.45 -0.15 4.30
C TRP A 56 3.94 -1.45 4.94
N LEU A 57 3.84 -2.54 4.17
CA LEU A 57 3.45 -3.86 4.71
C LEU A 57 4.44 -4.35 5.77
N ASP A 58 5.74 -4.23 5.50
CA ASP A 58 6.79 -4.61 6.44
C ASP A 58 6.69 -3.81 7.75
N ALA A 59 6.37 -2.51 7.66
CA ALA A 59 6.17 -1.66 8.84
C ALA A 59 4.91 -2.05 9.65
N GLN A 60 3.83 -2.48 9.00
CA GLN A 60 2.63 -2.94 9.72
C GLN A 60 2.92 -4.21 10.53
N VAL A 61 3.63 -5.17 9.94
CA VAL A 61 4.04 -6.40 10.65
C VAL A 61 4.91 -6.07 11.86
N ALA A 62 5.84 -5.12 11.74
CA ALA A 62 6.66 -4.67 12.87
C ALA A 62 5.82 -4.02 13.99
N SER A 63 4.84 -3.17 13.63
CA SER A 63 3.98 -2.52 14.63
C SER A 63 3.03 -3.49 15.34
N GLU A 64 2.51 -4.51 14.66
CA GLU A 64 1.69 -5.55 15.28
C GLU A 64 2.51 -6.45 16.21
N ALA A 65 3.78 -6.72 15.87
CA ALA A 65 4.68 -7.48 16.72
C ALA A 65 5.01 -6.75 18.04
N GLU A 66 5.14 -5.42 18.01
CA GLU A 66 5.37 -4.60 19.22
C GLU A 66 4.09 -4.41 20.06
N ALA A 67 2.91 -4.44 19.45
CA ALA A 67 1.64 -4.32 20.19
C ALA A 67 1.22 -5.61 20.93
N HIS A 68 1.85 -6.74 20.62
CA HIS A 68 1.55 -8.06 21.21
C HIS A 68 2.71 -8.63 22.04
N ALA A 69 3.76 -7.84 22.30
CA ALA A 69 4.89 -8.15 23.17
C ALA A 69 4.73 -7.52 24.55
#